data_AF-A0A0E4CVA8-F1
#
_entry.id   AF-A0A0E4CVA8-F1
#
_cell.length_a   1.000
_cell.length_b   1.000
_cell.length_c   1.000
_cell.angle_alpha   90.00
_cell.angle_beta   90.00
_cell.angle_gamma   90.00
#
_symmetry.space_group_name_H-M   'P 1'
#
loop_
_entity.id
_entity.type
_entity.pdbx_description
1 polymer ?
#
loop_
_entity_poly.entity_id
_entity_poly.type
_entity_poly.pdbx_seq_one_letter_code
_entity_poly.pdbx_strand_id
1 'polypeptide(L)'
;MKPNSLDELYQIYVQDIYAYLRSLCHDHYLAEDLMQETFYRAYLYLENCREDKIKPWLFRVAYNAFVDHTRKAKRRITAAYTCFSPLQIVQLSEN
;
A
#
# COMPACT_ATOMS: atom_id res chain seq x y z
N MET A 1 -9.12 19.76 23.89
CA MET A 1 -8.53 19.75 22.54
C MET A 1 -7.43 18.70 22.59
N LYS A 2 -7.68 17.50 22.05
CA LYS A 2 -6.67 16.41 22.10
C LYS A 2 -5.44 16.87 21.28
N PRO A 3 -4.21 16.76 21.79
CA PRO A 3 -3.02 17.08 21.02
C PRO A 3 -2.89 16.12 19.84
N ASN A 4 -2.46 16.63 18.67
CA ASN A 4 -2.26 15.92 17.40
C ASN A 4 -3.54 15.65 16.60
N SER A 5 -4.10 16.69 15.96
CA SER A 5 -5.13 16.46 14.95
C SER A 5 -4.53 15.66 13.78
N LEU A 6 -5.33 14.83 13.13
CA LEU A 6 -4.92 14.11 11.91
C LEU A 6 -4.27 15.06 10.89
N ASP A 7 -4.74 16.30 10.83
CA ASP A 7 -4.20 17.33 9.93
C ASP A 7 -2.73 17.65 10.23
N GLU A 8 -2.33 17.77 11.49
CA GLU A 8 -0.92 17.99 11.85
C GLU A 8 -0.05 16.82 11.41
N LEU A 9 -0.53 15.60 11.65
CA LEU A 9 0.16 14.37 11.24
C LEU A 9 0.25 14.27 9.72
N TYR A 10 -0.81 14.65 9.01
CA TYR A 10 -0.82 14.73 7.55
C TYR A 10 0.21 15.73 7.05
N GLN A 11 0.21 16.97 7.57
CA GLN A 11 1.17 18.01 7.16
C GLN A 11 2.62 17.59 7.42
N ILE A 12 2.89 16.89 8.52
CA ILE A 12 4.25 16.45 8.87
C ILE A 12 4.72 15.31 7.96
N TYR A 13 3.85 14.33 7.66
CA TYR A 13 4.29 13.07 7.05
C TYR A 13 3.87 12.85 5.59
N VAL A 14 2.99 13.67 5.02
CA VAL A 14 2.46 13.43 3.66
C VAL A 14 3.56 13.31 2.61
N GLN A 15 4.54 14.23 2.63
CA GLN A 15 5.63 14.24 1.66
C GLN A 15 6.59 13.07 1.85
N ASP A 16 6.92 12.74 3.11
CA ASP A 16 7.77 11.61 3.48
C ASP A 16 7.15 10.27 3.04
N ILE A 17 5.85 10.09 3.32
CA ILE A 17 5.11 8.87 2.97
C ILE A 17 4.94 8.76 1.46
N TYR A 18 4.60 9.85 0.78
CA TYR A 18 4.51 9.88 -0.67
C TYR A 18 5.86 9.53 -1.32
N ALA A 19 6.96 10.16 -0.92
CA ALA A 19 8.29 9.89 -1.46
C ALA A 19 8.71 8.43 -1.22
N TYR A 20 8.45 7.91 -0.03
CA TYR A 20 8.70 6.51 0.31
C TYR A 20 7.90 5.56 -0.59
N LEU A 21 6.59 5.76 -0.71
CA LEU A 21 5.75 4.92 -1.57
C LEU A 21 6.13 5.05 -3.05
N ARG A 22 6.46 6.25 -3.53
CA ARG A 22 6.93 6.51 -4.89
C ARG A 22 8.23 5.78 -5.22
N SER A 23 9.11 5.63 -4.23
CA SER A 23 10.35 4.84 -4.35
C SER A 23 10.10 3.32 -4.39
N LEU A 24 8.97 2.85 -3.83
CA LEU A 24 8.61 1.43 -3.85
C LEU A 24 7.87 1.05 -5.13
N CYS A 25 6.81 1.78 -5.48
CA CYS A 25 5.93 1.42 -6.58
C CYS A 25 6.40 1.92 -7.95
N HIS A 26 7.29 2.92 -7.97
CA HIS A 26 7.80 3.56 -9.19
C HIS A 26 6.71 4.21 -10.08
N ASP A 27 5.51 4.43 -9.54
CA ASP A 27 4.34 4.94 -10.24
C ASP A 27 3.73 6.11 -9.44
N HIS A 28 3.43 7.22 -10.11
CA HIS A 28 2.90 8.43 -9.46
C HIS A 28 1.50 8.24 -8.88
N TYR A 29 0.57 7.74 -9.71
CA TYR A 29 -0.82 7.58 -9.33
C TYR A 29 -0.98 6.52 -8.25
N LEU A 30 -0.25 5.41 -8.38
CA LEU A 30 -0.26 4.37 -7.36
C LEU A 30 0.36 4.86 -6.03
N ALA A 31 1.41 5.69 -6.09
CA ALA A 31 1.96 6.28 -4.86
C ALA A 31 0.94 7.19 -4.16
N GLU A 32 0.20 8.00 -4.93
CA GLU A 32 -0.84 8.87 -4.42
C GLU A 32 -2.00 8.07 -3.79
N ASP A 33 -2.48 7.04 -4.47
CA ASP A 33 -3.54 6.16 -3.96
C ASP A 33 -3.12 5.45 -2.66
N LEU A 34 -1.90 4.90 -2.61
CA LEU A 34 -1.38 4.23 -1.42
C LEU A 34 -1.15 5.20 -0.27
N MET A 35 -0.75 6.44 -0.55
CA MET A 35 -0.59 7.49 0.44
C MET A 35 -1.95 7.85 1.05
N GLN A 36 -2.97 8.07 0.22
CA GLN A 36 -4.33 8.35 0.69
C GLN A 36 -4.88 7.20 1.55
N GLU A 37 -4.74 5.95 1.10
CA GLU A 37 -5.12 4.77 1.87
C GLU A 37 -4.38 4.68 3.21
N THR A 38 -3.11 5.07 3.25
CA THR A 38 -2.31 5.10 4.48
C THR A 38 -2.88 6.07 5.50
N PHE A 39 -3.19 7.31 5.09
CA PHE A 39 -3.75 8.31 5.99
C PHE A 39 -5.21 8.02 6.35
N TYR A 40 -5.97 7.37 5.47
CA TYR A 40 -7.29 6.86 5.80
C TYR A 40 -7.22 5.80 6.91
N ARG A 41 -6.31 4.83 6.81
CA ARG A 41 -6.05 3.86 7.88
C ARG A 41 -5.53 4.54 9.14
N ALA A 42 -4.69 5.55 9.00
CA ALA A 42 -4.22 6.34 10.13
C ALA A 42 -5.42 6.95 10.88
N TYR A 43 -6.31 7.65 10.18
CA TYR A 43 -7.53 8.21 10.76
C TYR A 43 -8.36 7.20 11.55
N LEU A 44 -8.51 5.97 11.06
CA LEU A 44 -9.30 4.94 11.73
C LEU A 44 -8.65 4.37 13.01
N TYR A 45 -7.31 4.35 13.09
CA TYR A 45 -6.61 3.58 14.12
C TYR A 45 -5.65 4.41 14.99
N LEU A 46 -5.49 5.70 14.70
CA LEU A 46 -4.53 6.59 15.37
C LEU A 46 -4.83 6.76 16.86
N GLU A 47 -6.10 6.69 17.28
CA GLU A 47 -6.49 6.86 18.69
C GLU A 47 -5.85 5.82 19.64
N ASN A 48 -5.36 4.70 19.10
CA ASN A 48 -4.72 3.63 19.88
C ASN A 48 -3.18 3.66 19.82
N CYS A 49 -2.57 4.63 19.12
CA CYS A 49 -1.13 4.71 18.94
C CYS A 49 -0.49 5.69 19.93
N ARG A 50 0.65 5.31 20.51
CA ARG A 50 1.44 6.22 21.36
C ARG A 50 2.18 7.23 20.48
N GLU A 51 2.21 8.49 20.90
CA GLU A 51 2.78 9.61 20.14
C GLU A 51 4.24 9.38 19.71
N ASP A 52 5.05 8.75 20.58
CA ASP A 52 6.47 8.41 20.34
C ASP A 52 6.69 7.38 19.22
N LYS A 53 5.63 6.69 18.78
CA LYS A 53 5.69 5.61 17.79
C LYS A 53 4.90 5.89 16.52
N ILE A 54 4.34 7.09 16.37
CA ILE A 54 3.51 7.45 15.22
C ILE A 54 4.29 7.31 13.90
N LYS A 55 5.49 7.88 13.80
CA LYS A 55 6.31 7.80 12.57
C LYS A 55 6.57 6.34 12.14
N PRO A 56 7.22 5.48 12.96
CA PRO A 56 7.49 4.10 12.53
C PRO A 56 6.21 3.29 12.29
N TRP A 57 5.13 3.57 13.02
CA TRP A 57 3.84 2.95 12.79
C TRP A 57 3.25 3.34 11.42
N LEU A 58 3.26 4.63 11.08
CA LEU A 58 2.71 5.14 9.83
C LEU A 58 3.45 4.58 8.60
N PHE A 59 4.78 4.50 8.64
CA PHE A 59 5.58 3.87 7.59
C PHE A 59 5.28 2.38 7.44
N ARG A 60 4.98 1.69 8.55
CA ARG A 60 4.53 0.28 8.50
C ARG A 60 3.14 0.16 7.87
N VAL A 61 2.22 1.07 8.16
CA VAL A 61 0.90 1.11 7.50
C VAL A 61 1.07 1.30 5.99
N ALA A 62 1.91 2.25 5.57
CA ALA A 62 2.21 2.50 4.15
C ALA A 62 2.79 1.28 3.45
N TYR A 63 3.79 0.64 4.06
CA TYR A 63 4.39 -0.58 3.52
C TYR A 63 3.38 -1.72 3.39
N ASN A 64 2.51 -1.91 4.41
CA ASN A 64 1.48 -2.93 4.36
C ASN A 64 0.47 -2.66 3.23
N ALA A 65 0.07 -1.41 3.01
CA ALA A 65 -0.79 -1.03 1.90
C ALA A 65 -0.15 -1.37 0.53
N PHE A 66 1.15 -1.07 0.37
CA PHE A 66 1.91 -1.45 -0.83
C PHE A 66 1.97 -2.96 -1.04
N VAL A 67 2.25 -3.74 0.01
CA VAL A 67 2.29 -5.21 -0.07
C VAL A 67 0.92 -5.76 -0.43
N ASP A 68 -0.16 -5.25 0.17
CA ASP A 68 -1.53 -5.66 -0.12
C ASP A 68 -1.89 -5.39 -1.59
N HIS A 69 -1.55 -4.21 -2.10
CA HIS A 69 -1.73 -3.85 -3.51
C HIS A 69 -0.97 -4.82 -4.43
N THR A 70 0.31 -5.06 -4.14
CA THR A 70 1.17 -5.96 -4.92
C THR A 70 0.64 -7.40 -4.94
N ARG A 71 0.15 -7.90 -3.79
CA ARG A 71 -0.47 -9.23 -3.69
C ARG A 71 -1.77 -9.31 -4.49
N LYS A 72 -2.61 -8.26 -4.45
CA LYS A 72 -3.84 -8.18 -5.26
C LYS A 72 -3.54 -8.15 -6.76
N ALA A 73 -2.54 -7.38 -7.19
CA ALA A 73 -2.12 -7.31 -8.59
C ALA A 73 -1.67 -8.67 -9.13
N LYS A 74 -0.83 -9.40 -8.37
CA LYS A 74 -0.41 -10.77 -8.74
C LYS A 74 -1.60 -11.72 -8.90
N ARG A 75 -2.56 -11.69 -7.96
CA ARG A 75 -3.77 -12.52 -8.05
C ARG A 75 -4.64 -12.18 -9.27
N ARG A 76 -4.77 -10.90 -9.62
CA ARG A 76 -5.52 -10.47 -10.83
C ARG A 76 -4.88 -11.02 -12.09
N ILE A 77 -3.55 -10.99 -12.17
CA ILE A 77 -2.79 -11.54 -13.28
C ILE A 77 -3.01 -13.06 -13.40
N THR A 78 -2.87 -13.82 -12.30
CA THR A 78 -3.13 -15.27 -12.31
C THR A 78 -4.57 -15.60 -12.69
N ALA A 79 -5.55 -14.86 -12.14
CA ALA A 79 -6.96 -15.07 -12.46
C ALA A 79 -7.28 -14.78 -13.95
N ALA A 80 -6.67 -13.75 -14.52
CA ALA A 80 -6.81 -13.41 -15.94
C ALA A 80 -6.27 -14.52 -16.84
N TYR A 81 -5.11 -15.12 -16.51
CA TYR A 81 -4.57 -16.27 -17.26
C TYR A 81 -5.45 -17.52 -17.12
N THR A 82 -6.06 -17.77 -15.96
CA THR A 82 -6.96 -18.92 -15.78
C THR A 82 -8.34 -18.74 -16.43
N CYS A 83 -8.77 -17.51 -16.69
CA CYS A 83 -10.07 -17.23 -17.28
C CYS A 83 -10.05 -17.29 -18.83
N PHE A 84 -8.87 -17.22 -19.47
CA PHE A 84 -8.77 -17.10 -20.93
C PHE A 84 -8.28 -18.34 -21.69
N SER A 85 -8.05 -19.51 -21.07
CA SER A 85 -7.89 -20.78 -21.82
C SER A 85 -7.91 -22.04 -20.95
N PRO A 86 -8.67 -23.09 -21.35
CA PRO A 86 -8.47 -24.46 -20.87
C PRO A 86 -7.24 -25.20 -21.44
N LEU A 87 -6.43 -24.63 -22.34
CA LEU A 87 -5.50 -25.40 -23.19
C LEU A 87 -4.06 -24.87 -23.33
N GLN A 88 -3.39 -24.42 -22.27
CA GLN A 88 -1.94 -24.08 -22.36
C GLN A 88 -1.00 -24.87 -21.42
N ILE A 89 -1.47 -25.90 -20.71
CA ILE A 89 -0.60 -26.67 -19.79
C ILE A 89 0.21 -27.79 -20.47
N VAL A 90 -0.12 -28.22 -21.70
CA VAL A 90 0.61 -29.32 -22.36
C VAL A 90 1.37 -28.77 -23.55
N GLN A 91 2.62 -28.31 -23.40
CA GLN A 91 3.70 -28.38 -24.42
C GLN A 91 5.11 -28.01 -23.87
N LEU A 92 5.34 -27.95 -22.54
CA LEU A 92 6.71 -27.73 -21.99
C LEU A 92 7.31 -28.97 -21.31
N SER A 93 6.92 -30.17 -21.71
CA SER A 93 7.68 -31.38 -21.41
C SER A 93 7.85 -32.23 -22.65
N GLU A 94 9.11 -32.46 -23.00
CA GLU A 94 9.66 -33.42 -23.95
C GLU A 94 9.92 -32.92 -25.39
N ASN A 95 11.23 -32.74 -25.64
CA ASN A 95 12.00 -32.73 -26.90
C ASN A 95 11.73 -31.63 -27.95
#